data_AF-A0A6P0RZ22-F1
#
_entry.id   AF-A0A6P0RZ22-F1
#
_cell.length_a   1.000
_cell.length_b   1.000
_cell.length_c   1.000
_cell.angle_alpha   90.00
_cell.angle_beta   90.00
_cell.angle_gamma   90.00
#
_symmetry.space_group_name_H-M   'P 1'
#
loop_
_entity.id
_entity.type
_entity.pdbx_description
1 polymer ?
#
loop_
_entity_poly.entity_id
_entity_poly.type
_entity_poly.pdbx_seq_one_letter_code
_entity_poly.pdbx_strand_id
1 'polypeptide(L)'
;MVQLTEHCYIVKNDKILNSEPIIKDTRTPVRAIVEMWRIGVSPEEIPQRLPHLSLSQVFDALSYYLDHQTEINEYIERNRIPDELIDPRVRNL
;
A
#
# COMPACT_ATOMS: atom_id res chain seq x y z
N MET A 1 -4.63 23.21 -23.82
CA MET A 1 -3.39 22.66 -23.24
C MET A 1 -3.80 21.58 -22.26
N VAL A 2 -3.15 20.41 -22.28
CA VAL A 2 -3.42 19.30 -21.35
C VAL A 2 -2.23 19.17 -20.42
N GLN A 3 -2.48 19.04 -19.11
CA GLN A 3 -1.46 18.81 -18.08
C GLN A 3 -1.85 17.55 -17.30
N LEU A 4 -0.92 16.60 -17.18
CA LEU A 4 -1.11 15.37 -16.43
C LEU A 4 -0.96 15.63 -14.94
N THR A 5 -1.78 14.96 -14.13
CA THR A 5 -1.74 15.01 -12.67
C THR A 5 -1.30 13.67 -12.04
N GLU A 6 -0.87 12.70 -12.86
CA GLU A 6 -0.49 11.30 -12.55
C GLU A 6 -1.06 10.75 -11.23
N HIS A 7 -0.37 10.95 -10.09
CA HIS A 7 -0.84 10.52 -8.76
C HIS A 7 -0.57 11.60 -7.70
N CYS A 8 -1.59 12.37 -7.33
CA CYS A 8 -1.47 13.54 -6.46
C CYS A 8 -1.03 13.20 -5.01
N TYR A 9 -1.27 11.96 -4.57
CA TYR A 9 -1.06 11.54 -3.19
C TYR A 9 0.08 10.53 -3.03
N ILE A 10 0.74 10.09 -4.11
CA ILE A 10 1.82 9.09 -4.02
C ILE A 10 3.18 9.77 -4.17
N VAL A 11 4.06 9.54 -3.20
CA VAL A 11 5.42 10.08 -3.20
C VAL A 11 6.44 9.00 -2.84
N LYS A 12 7.69 9.18 -3.28
CA LYS A 12 8.83 8.39 -2.83
C LYS A 12 9.76 9.28 -2.01
N ASN A 13 10.29 8.76 -0.91
CA ASN A 13 11.21 9.49 -0.04
C ASN A 13 12.36 8.57 0.35
N ASP A 14 13.60 8.98 0.04
CA ASP A 14 14.83 8.22 0.27
C ASP A 14 15.10 7.90 1.73
N LYS A 15 14.52 8.68 2.65
CA LYS A 15 14.62 8.49 4.10
C LYS A 15 13.49 7.63 4.68
N ILE A 16 12.56 7.16 3.87
CA ILE A 16 11.37 6.42 4.31
C ILE A 16 11.26 5.12 3.50
N LEU A 17 11.24 3.98 4.21
CA LEU A 17 10.98 2.66 3.63
C LEU A 17 11.80 2.36 2.36
N ASN A 18 13.08 2.77 2.33
CA ASN A 18 13.98 2.57 1.18
C ASN A 18 13.41 3.07 -0.15
N SER A 19 12.74 4.24 -0.15
CA SER A 19 12.06 4.83 -1.32
C SER A 19 10.86 4.05 -1.85
N GLU A 20 10.28 3.14 -1.06
CA GLU A 20 8.99 2.53 -1.39
C GLU A 20 7.91 3.62 -1.58
N PRO A 21 7.00 3.50 -2.57
CA PRO A 21 5.86 4.40 -2.73
C PRO A 21 5.03 4.49 -1.45
N ILE A 22 4.84 5.72 -0.94
CA ILE A 22 4.04 6.01 0.26
C ILE A 22 2.95 7.05 -0.03
N ILE A 23 1.92 7.07 0.81
CA ILE A 23 0.94 8.16 0.81
C ILE A 23 1.59 9.42 1.35
N LYS A 24 1.50 10.51 0.59
CA LYS A 24 2.00 11.85 0.90
C LYS A 24 1.62 12.26 2.32
N ASP A 25 2.59 12.85 3.02
CA ASP A 25 2.48 13.30 4.41
C ASP A 25 2.23 12.17 5.44
N THR A 26 2.45 10.91 5.04
CA THR A 26 2.38 9.74 5.92
C THR A 26 3.60 8.85 5.76
N ARG A 27 3.67 7.77 6.55
CA ARG A 27 4.61 6.65 6.32
C ARG A 27 3.89 5.38 5.88
N THR A 28 2.67 5.51 5.37
CA THR A 28 1.86 4.37 4.93
C THR A 28 2.31 3.99 3.53
N PRO A 29 2.85 2.78 3.32
CA PRO A 29 3.21 2.34 1.97
C PRO A 29 1.97 2.00 1.16
N VAL A 30 2.06 2.17 -0.16
CA VAL A 30 1.02 1.73 -1.10
C VAL A 30 0.74 0.23 -0.92
N ARG A 31 1.77 -0.59 -0.64
CA ARG A 31 1.58 -2.02 -0.40
C ARG A 31 0.57 -2.32 0.69
N ALA A 32 0.51 -1.54 1.77
CA ALA A 32 -0.38 -1.83 2.89
C ALA A 32 -1.86 -1.71 2.48
N ILE A 33 -2.17 -0.74 1.64
CA ILE A 33 -3.52 -0.56 1.07
C ILE A 33 -3.83 -1.70 0.10
N VAL A 34 -2.86 -2.09 -0.73
CA VAL A 34 -3.02 -3.20 -1.69
C VAL A 34 -3.20 -4.55 -0.98
N GLU A 35 -2.44 -4.81 0.09
CA GLU A 35 -2.57 -6.02 0.90
C GLU A 35 -3.96 -6.11 1.55
N MET A 36 -4.47 -5.01 2.13
CA MET A 36 -5.84 -4.97 2.68
C MET A 36 -6.90 -5.24 1.60
N TRP A 37 -6.75 -4.61 0.43
CA TRP A 37 -7.68 -4.81 -0.69
C TRP A 37 -7.67 -6.26 -1.19
N ARG A 38 -6.48 -6.88 -1.30
CA ARG A 38 -6.33 -8.28 -1.72
C ARG A 38 -6.93 -9.31 -0.77
N ILE A 39 -6.96 -9.02 0.53
CA ILE A 39 -7.63 -9.88 1.52
C ILE A 39 -9.14 -9.59 1.63
N GLY A 40 -9.70 -8.79 0.71
CA GLY A 40 -11.14 -8.58 0.59
C GLY A 40 -11.69 -7.37 1.35
N VAL A 41 -10.84 -6.49 1.90
CA VAL A 41 -11.31 -5.22 2.47
C VAL A 41 -11.73 -4.30 1.33
N SER A 42 -12.96 -3.79 1.37
CA SER A 42 -13.39 -2.81 0.36
C SER A 42 -12.59 -1.51 0.49
N PRO A 43 -12.25 -0.81 -0.60
CA PRO A 43 -11.52 0.46 -0.53
C PRO A 43 -12.16 1.48 0.40
N GLU A 44 -13.50 1.52 0.46
CA GLU A 44 -14.29 2.39 1.31
C GLU A 44 -14.16 2.07 2.82
N GLU A 45 -13.80 0.84 3.17
CA GLU A 45 -13.56 0.40 4.56
C GLU A 45 -12.12 0.61 5.01
N ILE A 46 -11.17 0.79 4.10
CA ILE A 46 -9.75 0.97 4.44
C ILE A 46 -9.53 2.16 5.39
N PRO A 47 -10.16 3.34 5.20
CA PRO A 47 -10.05 4.45 6.15
C PRO A 47 -10.55 4.13 7.56
N GLN A 48 -11.44 3.15 7.74
CA GLN A 48 -11.87 2.72 9.08
C GLN A 48 -10.74 2.00 9.84
N ARG A 49 -9.82 1.36 9.11
CA ARG A 49 -8.63 0.67 9.66
C ARG A 49 -7.40 1.58 9.68
N LEU A 50 -7.33 2.55 8.77
CA LEU A 50 -6.27 3.54 8.64
C LEU A 50 -6.88 4.96 8.70
N PRO A 51 -7.30 5.43 9.90
CA PRO A 51 -8.10 6.66 10.05
C PRO A 51 -7.36 7.95 9.67
N HIS A 52 -6.04 7.90 9.49
CA HIS A 52 -5.23 9.01 8.99
C HIS A 52 -5.25 9.13 7.46
N LEU A 53 -5.92 8.21 6.74
CA LEU A 53 -6.05 8.27 5.28
C LEU A 53 -7.44 8.76 4.87
N SER A 54 -7.48 9.58 3.82
CA SER A 54 -8.72 9.91 3.11
C SER A 54 -9.07 8.83 2.09
N LEU A 55 -10.35 8.77 1.71
CA LEU A 55 -10.81 7.88 0.63
C LEU A 55 -10.12 8.19 -0.71
N SER A 56 -9.84 9.46 -0.99
CA SER A 56 -9.10 9.86 -2.21
C SER A 56 -7.67 9.32 -2.23
N GLN A 57 -6.98 9.30 -1.09
CA GLN A 57 -5.63 8.71 -0.98
C GLN A 57 -5.66 7.21 -1.21
N VAL A 58 -6.69 6.51 -0.70
CA VAL A 58 -6.87 5.07 -0.92
C VAL A 58 -7.05 4.76 -2.40
N PHE A 59 -7.96 5.46 -3.08
CA PHE A 59 -8.18 5.21 -4.51
C PHE A 59 -6.98 5.60 -5.37
N ASP A 60 -6.26 6.67 -5.05
CA ASP A 60 -5.03 7.03 -5.77
C ASP A 60 -3.94 5.97 -5.59
N ALA A 61 -3.81 5.39 -4.40
CA ALA A 61 -2.89 4.29 -4.14
C ALA A 61 -3.24 3.02 -4.93
N LEU A 62 -4.54 2.69 -5.03
CA LEU A 62 -4.99 1.57 -5.85
C LEU A 62 -4.78 1.83 -7.34
N SER A 63 -5.02 3.07 -7.81
CA SER A 63 -4.69 3.46 -9.19
C SER A 63 -3.20 3.31 -9.46
N TYR A 64 -2.34 3.85 -8.59
CA TYR A 64 -0.89 3.72 -8.69
C TYR A 64 -0.46 2.25 -8.75
N TYR A 65 -1.03 1.42 -7.88
CA TYR A 65 -0.77 -0.02 -7.88
C TYR A 65 -1.12 -0.67 -9.22
N LEU A 66 -2.28 -0.37 -9.79
CA LEU A 66 -2.72 -0.98 -11.05
C LEU A 66 -1.79 -0.65 -12.22
N ASP A 67 -1.19 0.55 -12.20
CA ASP A 67 -0.20 1.00 -13.17
C ASP A 67 1.22 0.47 -12.87
N HIS A 68 1.53 0.15 -11.60
CA HIS A 68 2.86 -0.24 -11.12
C HIS A 68 2.87 -1.59 -10.39
N GLN A 69 2.08 -2.57 -10.87
CA GLN A 69 1.86 -3.83 -10.15
C GLN A 69 3.15 -4.59 -9.86
N THR A 70 4.08 -4.66 -10.81
CA THR A 70 5.38 -5.34 -10.61
C THR A 70 6.16 -4.74 -9.45
N GLU A 71 6.29 -3.40 -9.40
CA GLU A 71 7.01 -2.70 -8.33
C GLU A 71 6.39 -3.01 -6.95
N ILE A 72 5.08 -2.84 -6.81
CA ILE A 72 4.42 -3.05 -5.53
C ILE A 72 4.42 -4.53 -5.13
N ASN A 73 4.28 -5.45 -6.09
CA ASN A 73 4.37 -6.88 -5.81
C ASN A 73 5.73 -7.28 -5.27
N GLU A 74 6.83 -6.70 -5.77
CA GLU A 74 8.15 -6.93 -5.19
C GLU A 74 8.23 -6.48 -3.73
N TYR A 75 7.63 -5.34 -3.37
CA TYR A 75 7.59 -4.89 -1.98
C TYR A 75 6.72 -5.80 -1.10
N ILE A 76 5.60 -6.31 -1.62
CA ILE A 76 4.76 -7.29 -0.92
C ILE A 76 5.55 -8.57 -0.64
N GLU A 77 6.21 -9.14 -1.66
CA GLU A 77 7.00 -10.37 -1.49
C GLU A 77 8.20 -10.17 -0.55
N ARG A 78 8.89 -9.03 -0.62
CA ARG A 78 10.00 -8.70 0.30
C ARG A 78 9.54 -8.55 1.75
N ASN A 79 8.31 -8.08 1.97
CA ASN A 79 7.74 -7.93 3.31
C ASN A 79 7.11 -9.23 3.85
N ARG A 80 6.97 -10.27 3.03
CA ARG A 80 6.38 -11.54 3.42
C ARG A 80 7.26 -12.24 4.46
N ILE A 81 6.66 -12.70 5.55
CA ILE A 81 7.33 -13.54 6.53
C ILE A 81 7.33 -14.98 5.99
N PRO A 82 8.49 -15.63 5.81
CA PRO A 82 8.56 -17.05 5.43
C PRO A 82 7.78 -17.93 6.41
N ASP A 83 7.06 -18.93 5.90
CA ASP A 83 6.20 -19.82 6.71
C ASP A 83 6.95 -20.50 7.86
N GLU A 84 8.25 -20.73 7.70
CA GLU A 84 9.15 -21.31 8.70
C GLU A 84 9.37 -20.40 9.92
N LEU A 85 9.25 -19.09 9.73
CA LEU A 85 9.42 -18.07 10.78
C LEU A 85 8.10 -17.66 11.45
N ILE A 86 6.97 -18.20 10.96
CA ILE A 86 5.65 -17.97 11.56
C ILE A 86 5.49 -18.84 12.80
N ASP A 87 5.21 -18.23 13.95
CA ASP A 87 4.98 -18.95 15.21
C ASP A 87 3.83 -19.98 15.03
N PRO A 88 3.99 -21.24 15.46
CA PRO A 88 2.94 -22.26 15.33
C PRO A 88 1.58 -21.85 15.90
N ARG A 89 1.54 -20.95 16.90
CA ARG A 89 0.31 -20.44 17.50
C ARG A 89 -0.52 -19.55 16.57
N VAL A 90 0.09 -18.97 15.53
CA VAL A 90 -0.61 -18.09 14.57
C VAL A 90 -0.89 -18.75 13.22
N ARG A 91 -0.47 -20.01 13.00
CA ARG A 91 -0.68 -20.74 11.74
C ARG A 91 -2.14 -21.11 11.43
N ASN A 92 -3.03 -21.09 12.42
CA ASN A 92 -4.43 -21.51 12.30
C ASN A 92 -5.44 -20.41 12.73
N LEU A 93 -4.99 -19.15 12.81
CA LEU A 93 -5.86 -18.00 13.09
C LEU A 93 -6.48 -17.45 11.81
#